data_AF-A0A524EI86-F1
#
_entry.id   AF-A0A524EI86-F1
#
_cell.length_a   1.000
_cell.length_b   1.000
_cell.length_c   1.000
_cell.angle_alpha   90.00
_cell.angle_beta   90.00
_cell.angle_gamma   90.00
#
_symmetry.space_group_name_H-M   'P 1'
#
loop_
_entity.id
_entity.type
_entity.pdbx_description
1 polymer ?
#
loop_
_entity_poly.entity_id
_entity_poly.type
_entity_poly.pdbx_seq_one_letter_code
_entity_poly.pdbx_strand_id
1 'polypeptide(L)'
;MTDIKDKLVRMIKNQDISSIELMANSLGIPEAQVQDLLIELTEEKRLNGYLTPDGRRYFSRDVKPSQKPAVHKEGKQPRFLEYDTRPGRIVAVIGLILVAAAIVFLFQAGGDLVRENFGTALLLIGLLIMMGGCYQIGRRPTP
;
A
#
# COMPACT_ATOMS: atom_id res chain seq x y z
N MET A 1 32.68 5.13 32.62
CA MET A 1 32.96 5.19 31.17
C MET A 1 33.00 3.80 30.52
N THR A 2 33.65 2.81 31.13
CA THR A 2 33.75 1.43 30.59
C THR A 2 32.38 0.75 30.37
N ASP A 3 31.44 0.94 31.31
CA ASP A 3 30.08 0.38 31.22
C ASP A 3 29.28 0.89 30.00
N ILE A 4 29.47 2.15 29.61
CA ILE A 4 28.77 2.75 28.45
C ILE A 4 29.34 2.17 27.15
N LYS A 5 30.67 2.07 27.05
CA LYS A 5 31.37 1.44 25.92
C LYS A 5 30.92 -0.01 25.73
N ASP A 6 30.83 -0.77 26.81
CA ASP A 6 30.42 -2.18 26.77
C ASP A 6 28.95 -2.34 26.34
N LYS A 7 28.07 -1.46 26.82
CA LYS A 7 26.67 -1.41 26.37
C LYS A 7 26.56 -1.09 24.89
N LEU A 8 27.33 -0.13 24.40
CA LEU A 8 27.34 0.26 22.98
C LEU A 8 27.80 -0.90 22.08
N VAL A 9 28.87 -1.61 22.48
CA VAL A 9 29.32 -2.83 21.78
C VAL A 9 28.23 -3.90 21.76
N ARG A 10 27.51 -4.08 22.88
CA ARG A 10 26.42 -5.05 22.99
C ARG A 10 25.26 -4.70 22.06
N MET A 11 24.89 -3.43 21.98
CA MET A 11 23.82 -2.95 21.08
C MET A 11 24.14 -3.21 19.61
N ILE A 12 25.40 -3.03 19.21
CA ILE A 12 25.82 -3.23 17.82
C ILE A 12 25.98 -4.71 17.47
N LYS A 13 26.63 -5.51 18.32
CA LYS A 13 26.91 -6.92 18.03
C LYS A 13 25.74 -7.87 18.31
N ASN A 14 24.94 -7.60 19.33
CA ASN A 14 23.88 -8.54 19.77
C ASN A 14 22.48 -8.11 19.39
N GLN A 15 22.25 -6.81 19.20
CA GLN A 15 20.91 -6.26 18.91
C GLN A 15 20.80 -5.68 17.49
N ASP A 16 21.86 -5.76 16.69
CA ASP A 16 21.93 -5.26 15.30
C ASP A 16 21.45 -3.80 15.14
N ILE A 17 21.66 -2.96 16.16
CA ILE A 17 21.26 -1.55 16.12
C ILE A 17 22.31 -0.78 15.32
N SER A 18 21.87 -0.11 14.25
CA SER A 18 22.74 0.69 13.37
C SER A 18 22.47 2.20 13.44
N SER A 19 21.34 2.63 14.00
CA SER A 19 21.01 4.05 14.14
C SER A 19 21.66 4.66 15.39
N ILE A 20 22.41 5.75 15.20
CA ILE A 20 23.08 6.46 16.30
C ILE A 20 22.06 7.15 17.19
N GLU A 21 20.96 7.65 16.64
CA GLU A 21 19.83 8.22 17.40
C GLU A 21 19.26 7.19 18.38
N LEU A 22 19.08 5.93 17.94
CA LEU A 22 18.58 4.86 18.81
C LEU A 22 19.60 4.50 19.91
N MET A 23 20.90 4.55 19.59
CA MET A 23 21.96 4.34 20.57
C MET A 23 21.99 5.46 21.61
N ALA A 24 21.92 6.72 21.17
CA ALA A 24 21.88 7.91 22.00
C ALA A 24 20.70 7.88 22.97
N ASN A 25 19.50 7.60 22.46
CA ASN A 25 18.28 7.48 23.26
C ASN A 25 18.36 6.33 24.27
N SER A 26 18.91 5.17 23.88
CA SER A 26 19.03 4.02 24.79
C SER A 26 20.08 4.22 25.87
N LEU A 27 21.12 5.00 25.61
CA LEU A 27 22.23 5.27 26.55
C LEU A 27 22.01 6.56 27.35
N GLY A 28 21.04 7.39 26.97
CA GLY A 28 20.76 8.68 27.60
C GLY A 28 21.89 9.70 27.39
N ILE A 29 22.65 9.58 26.30
CA ILE A 29 23.77 10.48 25.97
C ILE A 29 23.56 11.15 24.61
N PRO A 30 24.14 12.34 24.37
CA PRO A 30 24.05 13.03 23.09
C PRO A 30 24.64 12.22 21.94
N GLU A 31 24.06 12.34 20.74
CA GLU A 31 24.53 11.65 19.53
C GLU A 31 26.00 11.93 19.22
N ALA A 32 26.46 13.17 19.40
CA ALA A 32 27.87 13.53 19.21
C ALA A 32 28.81 12.69 20.09
N GLN A 33 28.44 12.44 21.36
CA GLN A 33 29.24 11.60 22.25
C GLN A 33 29.19 10.13 21.83
N VAL A 34 28.08 9.66 21.27
CA VAL A 34 28.01 8.30 20.69
C VAL A 34 28.97 8.18 19.51
N GLN A 35 29.03 9.19 18.63
CA GLN A 35 29.95 9.19 17.49
C GLN A 35 31.41 9.11 17.95
N ASP A 36 31.80 9.92 18.93
CA ASP A 36 33.16 9.91 19.49
C ASP A 36 33.50 8.53 20.08
N LEU A 37 32.58 7.93 20.85
CA LEU A 37 32.75 6.59 21.41
C LEU A 37 32.85 5.50 20.34
N LEU A 38 32.12 5.62 19.23
CA LEU A 38 32.20 4.67 18.12
C LEU A 38 33.53 4.76 17.37
N ILE A 39 34.06 5.97 17.19
CA ILE A 39 35.39 6.19 16.61
C ILE A 39 36.43 5.55 17.52
N GLU A 40 36.40 5.86 18.82
CA GLU A 40 37.32 5.32 19.81
C GLU A 40 37.26 3.78 19.88
N LEU A 41 36.06 3.18 19.89
CA LEU A 41 35.90 1.73 19.89
C LEU A 41 36.35 1.05 18.58
N THR A 42 36.33 1.78 17.47
CA THR A 42 36.85 1.31 16.18
C THR A 42 38.38 1.39 16.15
N GLU A 43 38.97 2.45 16.71
CA GLU A 43 40.42 2.59 16.91
C GLU A 43 40.98 1.54 17.88
N GLU A 44 40.28 1.25 18.97
CA GLU A 44 40.58 0.18 19.93
C GLU A 44 40.40 -1.23 19.33
N LYS A 45 39.97 -1.36 18.07
CA LYS A 45 39.65 -2.63 17.38
C LYS A 45 38.59 -3.49 18.09
N ARG A 46 37.76 -2.89 18.96
CA ARG A 46 36.66 -3.57 19.65
C ARG A 46 35.44 -3.71 18.74
N LEU A 47 35.26 -2.74 17.85
CA LEU A 47 34.27 -2.74 16.77
C LEU A 47 34.97 -2.72 15.41
N ASN A 48 34.38 -3.41 14.44
CA ASN A 48 34.80 -3.39 13.05
C ASN A 48 33.65 -2.87 12.21
N GLY A 49 33.77 -1.64 11.71
CA GLY A 49 32.69 -0.92 11.07
C GLY A 49 33.07 0.48 10.62
N TYR A 50 32.10 1.24 10.14
CA TYR A 50 32.29 2.63 9.72
C TYR A 50 31.02 3.46 9.97
N LEU A 51 31.20 4.75 10.24
CA LEU A 51 30.11 5.72 10.25
C LEU A 51 29.74 6.14 8.84
N THR A 52 28.47 6.42 8.61
CA THR A 52 28.00 7.04 7.37
C THR A 52 28.44 8.51 7.26
N PRO A 53 28.54 9.06 6.02
CA PRO A 53 28.95 10.46 5.82
C PRO A 53 28.03 11.49 6.49
N ASP A 54 26.76 11.13 6.70
CA ASP A 54 25.78 11.96 7.41
C ASP A 54 25.90 11.87 8.94
N GLY A 55 26.77 11.00 9.48
CA GLY A 55 26.98 10.80 10.91
C GLY A 55 25.79 10.16 11.64
N ARG A 56 24.79 9.64 10.91
CA ARG A 56 23.54 9.14 11.50
C ARG A 56 23.53 7.64 11.77
N ARG A 57 24.39 6.87 11.10
CA ARG A 57 24.40 5.41 11.18
C ARG A 57 25.81 4.85 11.32
N TYR A 58 25.91 3.75 12.05
CA TYR A 58 27.11 2.93 12.15
C TYR A 58 26.86 1.57 11.50
N PHE A 59 27.67 1.21 10.51
CA PHE A 59 27.61 -0.09 9.84
C PHE A 59 28.75 -0.97 10.31
N SER A 60 28.43 -2.06 11.01
CA SER A 60 29.43 -3.06 11.37
C SER A 60 29.69 -4.02 10.20
N ARG A 61 30.97 -4.26 9.91
CA ARG A 61 31.46 -5.19 8.88
C ARG A 61 31.39 -6.65 9.31
N ASP A 62 31.24 -6.90 10.61
CA ASP A 62 31.16 -8.25 11.19
C ASP A 62 29.73 -8.80 11.21
N VAL A 63 28.74 -8.01 10.78
CA VAL A 63 27.35 -8.47 10.70
C VAL A 63 27.26 -9.49 9.58
N LYS A 64 27.24 -10.77 9.95
CA LYS A 64 26.82 -11.83 9.03
C LYS A 64 25.44 -11.44 8.50
N PRO A 65 25.21 -11.41 7.18
CA PRO A 65 23.88 -11.14 6.65
C PRO A 65 22.92 -12.08 7.36
N SER A 66 21.90 -11.49 7.98
CA SER A 66 20.88 -12.21 8.75
C SER A 66 20.48 -13.47 7.98
N GLN A 67 20.77 -14.64 8.54
CA GLN A 67 20.26 -15.91 8.04
C GLN A 67 18.76 -16.09 8.32
N LYS A 68 18.08 -15.09 8.90
CA LYS A 68 16.62 -15.11 8.89
C LYS A 68 16.22 -15.11 7.41
N PRO A 69 15.39 -16.07 6.97
CA PRO A 69 14.85 -16.06 5.63
C PRO A 69 14.36 -14.65 5.38
N ALA A 70 14.78 -14.05 4.27
CA ALA A 70 14.13 -12.85 3.78
C ALA A 70 12.65 -13.21 3.76
N VAL A 71 11.89 -12.66 4.71
CA VAL A 71 10.46 -12.94 4.79
C VAL A 71 9.96 -12.43 3.46
N HIS A 72 9.69 -13.35 2.54
CA HIS A 72 8.81 -13.10 1.43
C HIS A 72 7.53 -12.69 2.13
N LYS A 73 7.36 -11.37 2.33
CA LYS A 73 6.05 -10.79 2.42
C LYS A 73 5.44 -11.24 1.09
N GLU A 74 4.71 -12.34 1.11
CA GLU A 74 3.67 -12.58 0.12
C GLU A 74 2.92 -11.26 0.10
N GLY A 75 3.21 -10.46 -0.92
CA GLY A 75 2.59 -9.18 -1.10
C GLY A 75 1.14 -9.52 -1.33
N LYS A 76 0.34 -9.52 -0.26
CA LYS A 76 -1.11 -9.53 -0.37
C LYS A 76 -1.39 -8.39 -1.32
N GLN A 77 -1.80 -8.74 -2.55
CA GLN A 77 -2.07 -7.74 -3.56
C GLN A 77 -3.06 -6.77 -2.92
N PRO A 78 -2.79 -5.47 -2.98
CA PRO A 78 -3.62 -4.53 -2.27
C PRO A 78 -5.05 -4.65 -2.84
N ARG A 79 -6.03 -4.66 -1.93
CA ARG A 79 -7.42 -5.10 -2.14
C ARG A 79 -8.16 -4.42 -3.32
N PHE A 80 -7.62 -3.33 -3.86
CA PHE A 80 -8.10 -2.64 -5.06
C PHE A 80 -7.75 -3.34 -6.39
N LEU A 81 -6.80 -4.30 -6.39
CA LEU A 81 -6.50 -5.20 -7.50
C LEU A 81 -7.49 -6.38 -7.59
N GLU A 82 -8.14 -6.72 -6.47
CA GLU A 82 -9.11 -7.83 -6.38
C GLU A 82 -10.55 -7.40 -6.77
N TYR A 83 -10.79 -6.14 -7.11
CA TYR A 83 -12.14 -5.64 -7.43
C TYR A 83 -12.61 -6.13 -8.81
N ASP A 84 -13.55 -7.06 -8.83
CA ASP A 84 -14.16 -7.57 -10.06
C ASP A 84 -15.31 -6.66 -10.55
N THR A 85 -15.16 -6.12 -11.76
CA THR A 85 -16.15 -5.24 -12.42
C THR A 85 -17.11 -5.99 -13.34
N ARG A 86 -16.91 -7.29 -13.56
CA ARG A 86 -17.76 -8.13 -14.39
C ARG A 86 -19.25 -8.05 -14.04
N PRO A 87 -19.68 -8.14 -12.75
CA PRO A 87 -21.11 -8.07 -12.44
C PRO A 87 -21.73 -6.73 -12.86
N GLY A 88 -21.08 -5.60 -12.58
CA GLY A 88 -21.56 -4.28 -12.98
C GLY A 88 -21.64 -4.11 -14.51
N ARG A 89 -20.66 -4.67 -15.24
CA ARG A 89 -20.66 -4.66 -16.72
C ARG A 89 -21.84 -5.45 -17.29
N ILE A 90 -22.14 -6.63 -16.74
CA ILE A 90 -23.28 -7.45 -17.20
C ILE A 90 -24.58 -6.69 -17.00
N VAL A 91 -24.79 -6.10 -15.82
CA VAL A 91 -25.99 -5.32 -15.50
C VAL A 91 -26.13 -4.11 -16.44
N ALA A 92 -25.03 -3.38 -16.69
CA ALA A 92 -25.04 -2.24 -17.60
C ALA A 92 -25.42 -2.64 -19.04
N VAL A 93 -24.89 -3.77 -19.54
CA VAL A 93 -25.21 -4.28 -20.88
C VAL A 93 -26.67 -4.73 -20.98
N ILE A 94 -27.22 -5.38 -19.95
CA ILE A 94 -28.65 -5.74 -19.92
C ILE A 94 -29.52 -4.48 -19.99
N GLY A 95 -29.19 -3.45 -19.19
CA GLY A 95 -29.89 -2.17 -19.24
C GLY A 95 -29.82 -1.51 -20.62
N LEU A 96 -28.66 -1.53 -21.27
CA LEU A 96 -28.47 -1.01 -22.62
C LEU A 96 -29.34 -1.74 -23.67
N ILE A 97 -29.43 -3.07 -23.59
CA ILE A 97 -30.27 -3.87 -24.49
C ILE A 97 -31.75 -3.50 -24.30
N LEU A 98 -32.20 -3.32 -23.06
CA LEU A 98 -33.57 -2.90 -22.76
C LEU A 98 -33.87 -1.51 -23.33
N VAL A 99 -32.95 -0.56 -23.20
CA VAL A 99 -33.10 0.78 -23.79
C VAL A 99 -33.19 0.70 -25.32
N ALA A 100 -32.32 -0.07 -25.96
CA ALA A 100 -32.35 -0.25 -27.41
C ALA A 100 -33.68 -0.87 -27.88
N ALA A 101 -34.18 -1.89 -27.18
CA ALA A 101 -35.48 -2.50 -27.47
C ALA A 101 -36.64 -1.52 -27.27
N ALA A 102 -36.61 -0.72 -26.20
CA ALA A 102 -37.62 0.29 -25.93
C ALA A 102 -37.68 1.39 -27.00
N ILE A 103 -36.51 1.83 -27.50
CA ILE A 103 -36.43 2.79 -28.61
C ILE A 103 -37.06 2.21 -29.87
N VAL A 104 -36.69 0.97 -30.24
CA VAL A 104 -37.27 0.30 -31.42
C VAL A 104 -38.79 0.12 -31.28
N PHE A 105 -39.27 -0.16 -30.07
CA PHE A 105 -40.70 -0.28 -29.78
C PHE A 105 -41.42 1.07 -29.91
N LEU A 106 -40.84 2.15 -29.40
CA LEU A 106 -41.38 3.51 -29.52
C LEU A 106 -41.48 3.96 -30.98
N PHE A 107 -40.48 3.66 -31.81
CA PHE A 107 -40.53 3.95 -33.24
C PHE A 107 -41.69 3.25 -33.97
N GLN A 108 -42.13 2.09 -33.48
CA GLN A 108 -43.25 1.33 -34.07
C GLN A 108 -44.62 1.69 -33.49
N ALA A 109 -44.68 2.49 -32.42
CA ALA A 109 -45.93 2.78 -31.72
C ALA A 109 -46.90 3.63 -32.56
N GLY A 110 -46.41 4.40 -33.53
CA GLY A 110 -47.25 5.04 -34.55
C GLY A 110 -48.31 6.01 -34.03
N GLY A 111 -48.07 6.66 -32.87
CA GLY A 111 -49.01 7.59 -32.25
C GLY A 111 -50.05 6.96 -31.31
N ASP A 112 -49.99 5.64 -31.08
CA ASP A 112 -50.81 4.98 -30.05
C ASP A 112 -50.25 5.32 -28.65
N LEU A 113 -50.95 6.22 -27.95
CA LEU A 113 -50.61 6.69 -26.60
C LEU A 113 -50.38 5.56 -25.60
N VAL A 114 -51.07 4.43 -25.71
CA VAL A 114 -50.91 3.31 -24.77
C VAL A 114 -49.58 2.61 -25.00
N ARG A 115 -49.22 2.38 -26.27
CA ARG A 115 -47.93 1.79 -26.64
C ARG A 115 -46.77 2.73 -26.35
N GLU A 116 -46.95 4.02 -26.58
CA GLU A 116 -45.93 5.04 -26.27
C GLU A 116 -45.65 5.12 -24.76
N ASN A 117 -46.69 5.09 -23.93
CA ASN A 117 -46.53 5.06 -22.48
C ASN A 117 -45.80 3.81 -22.01
N PHE A 118 -46.13 2.65 -22.58
CA PHE A 118 -45.43 1.39 -22.27
C PHE A 118 -43.96 1.42 -22.72
N GLY A 119 -43.68 1.92 -23.92
CA GLY A 119 -42.32 2.08 -24.43
C GLY A 119 -41.48 3.03 -23.58
N THR A 120 -42.07 4.15 -23.16
CA THR A 120 -41.44 5.13 -22.25
C THR A 120 -41.14 4.51 -20.89
N ALA A 121 -42.08 3.74 -20.32
CA ALA A 121 -41.86 3.04 -19.06
C ALA A 121 -40.72 2.00 -19.16
N LEU A 122 -40.69 1.23 -20.25
CA LEU A 122 -39.63 0.26 -20.51
C LEU A 122 -38.27 0.95 -20.67
N LEU A 123 -38.23 2.10 -21.34
CA LEU A 123 -37.02 2.91 -21.50
C LEU A 123 -36.49 3.41 -20.15
N LEU A 124 -37.36 3.92 -19.28
CA LEU A 124 -36.99 4.36 -17.92
C LEU A 124 -36.43 3.21 -17.08
N ILE A 125 -37.05 2.03 -17.14
CA ILE A 125 -36.57 0.83 -16.44
C ILE A 125 -35.18 0.44 -16.96
N GLY A 126 -35.00 0.38 -18.28
CA GLY A 126 -33.71 0.08 -18.90
C GLY A 126 -32.62 1.08 -18.48
N LEU A 127 -32.96 2.37 -18.43
CA LEU A 127 -32.04 3.43 -18.01
C LEU A 127 -31.61 3.27 -16.55
N LEU A 128 -32.55 2.97 -15.65
CA LEU A 128 -32.27 2.76 -14.22
C LEU A 128 -31.34 1.55 -14.01
N ILE A 129 -31.59 0.45 -14.71
CA ILE A 129 -30.75 -0.75 -14.66
C ILE A 129 -29.34 -0.43 -15.18
N MET A 130 -29.26 0.29 -16.30
CA MET A 130 -27.98 0.72 -16.88
C MET A 130 -27.19 1.61 -15.92
N MET A 131 -27.84 2.61 -15.31
CA MET A 131 -27.23 3.48 -14.31
C MET A 131 -26.75 2.71 -13.09
N GLY A 132 -27.51 1.72 -12.60
CA GLY A 132 -27.09 0.84 -11.51
C GLY A 132 -25.85 0.02 -11.84
N GLY A 133 -25.77 -0.54 -13.05
CA GLY A 133 -24.59 -1.24 -13.55
C GLY A 133 -23.37 -0.32 -13.64
N CYS A 134 -23.53 0.87 -14.23
CA CYS A 134 -22.48 1.88 -14.31
C CYS A 134 -21.99 2.34 -12.93
N TYR A 135 -22.91 2.52 -11.98
CA TYR A 135 -22.57 2.87 -10.60
C TYR A 135 -21.72 1.78 -9.92
N GLN A 136 -22.08 0.51 -10.10
CA GLN A 136 -21.27 -0.61 -9.57
C GLN A 136 -19.88 -0.67 -10.18
N ILE A 137 -19.72 -0.34 -11.47
CA ILE A 137 -18.40 -0.23 -12.10
C ILE A 137 -17.62 0.95 -11.51
N GLY A 138 -18.28 2.10 -11.33
CA GLY A 138 -17.68 3.35 -10.85
C GLY A 138 -17.33 3.36 -9.37
N ARG A 139 -17.96 2.52 -8.54
CA ARG A 139 -17.71 2.41 -7.08
C ARG A 139 -16.37 1.76 -6.73
N ARG A 140 -15.40 1.72 -7.66
CA ARG A 140 -14.08 1.18 -7.38
C ARG A 140 -13.45 1.98 -6.24
N PRO A 141 -12.97 1.34 -5.15
CA PRO A 141 -12.25 2.04 -4.10
C PRO A 141 -10.98 2.63 -4.71
N THR A 142 -10.90 3.96 -4.77
CA THR A 142 -9.68 4.68 -5.12
C THR A 142 -8.67 4.58 -3.96
N PRO A 143 -7.36 4.52 -4.26
CA PRO A 143 -6.31 4.42 -3.24
C PRO A 143 -6.26 5.62 -2.30
#